data_AF-A0A0D3LLQ6-F1
#
_entry.id   AF-A0A0D3LLQ6-F1
#
_cell.length_a   1.000
_cell.length_b   1.000
_cell.length_c   1.000
_cell.angle_alpha   90.00
_cell.angle_beta   90.00
_cell.angle_gamma   90.00
#
_symmetry.space_group_name_H-M   'P 1'
#
loop_
_entity.id
_entity.type
_entity.pdbx_description
1 polymer ?
#
loop_
_entity_poly.entity_id
_entity_poly.type
_entity_poly.pdbx_seq_one_letter_code
_entity_poly.pdbx_strand_id
1 'polypeptide(L)'
;MEFLNTGISFLTDKTRNISSKAIFIILAIAFLVMLDNTLSFTYFYNVSQKNSQIIQISEILKDSTLSDYEIKKLLNLRRDIIEHATIKDKAYGYLTNLNFESSKEAISEDAKVINMTRNQTMHFLTSSWWLIFILVVGFITHIYEMLFKRTDVTGSSLGLLAGSIAFYLFALLLSKMLSYIPLINGDPLYNYVLNIILSGLIPLMFMLASKKKNKKLSPTTE
;
A
#
# COMPACT_ATOMS: atom_id res chain seq x y z
N MET A 1 22.79 16.99 9.43
CA MET A 1 22.12 18.30 9.61
C MET A 1 21.72 18.90 8.27
N GLU A 2 22.61 18.93 7.27
CA GLU A 2 22.29 19.49 5.94
C GLU A 2 21.07 18.85 5.27
N PHE A 3 20.95 17.51 5.30
CA PHE A 3 19.81 16.80 4.71
C PHE A 3 18.44 17.21 5.29
N LEU A 4 18.38 17.43 6.62
CA LEU A 4 17.16 17.90 7.28
C LEU A 4 16.86 19.36 6.92
N ASN A 5 17.89 20.20 6.85
CA ASN A 5 17.74 21.60 6.43
C ASN A 5 17.24 21.70 4.98
N THR A 6 17.69 20.83 4.08
CA THR A 6 17.20 20.74 2.70
C THR A 6 15.74 20.27 2.64
N GLY A 7 15.34 19.30 3.48
CA GLY A 7 13.94 18.87 3.56
C GLY A 7 13.01 19.97 4.11
N ILE A 8 13.46 20.67 5.15
CA ILE A 8 12.70 21.78 5.76
C ILE A 8 12.60 22.96 4.78
N SER A 9 13.67 23.30 4.07
CA SER A 9 13.63 24.37 3.07
C SER A 9 12.71 24.01 1.90
N PHE A 10 12.70 22.75 1.45
CA PHE A 10 11.77 22.27 0.43
C PHE A 10 10.30 22.42 0.84
N LEU A 11 9.97 22.16 2.12
CA LEU A 11 8.60 22.29 2.63
C LEU A 11 8.18 23.75 2.84
N THR A 12 9.11 24.61 3.27
CA THR A 12 8.83 26.02 3.58
C THR A 12 8.89 26.94 2.35
N ASP A 13 9.48 26.49 1.24
CA ASP A 13 9.57 27.26 -0.01
C ASP A 13 8.19 27.57 -0.61
N LYS A 14 7.82 28.86 -0.61
CA LYS A 14 6.51 29.33 -1.12
C LYS A 14 6.38 29.24 -2.64
N THR A 15 7.48 29.08 -3.38
CA THR A 15 7.49 29.03 -4.84
C THR A 15 7.05 27.66 -5.39
N ARG A 16 7.02 26.62 -4.55
CA ARG A 16 6.67 25.25 -4.95
C ARG A 16 5.19 24.94 -4.80
N ASN A 17 4.66 24.22 -5.78
CA ASN A 17 3.27 23.79 -5.82
C ASN A 17 2.92 22.87 -4.62
N ILE A 18 1.74 23.06 -4.04
CA ILE A 18 1.25 22.30 -2.87
C ILE A 18 1.33 20.78 -3.09
N SER A 19 1.06 20.32 -4.33
CA SER A 19 1.11 18.90 -4.71
C SER A 19 2.51 18.31 -4.59
N SER A 20 3.56 19.07 -4.95
CA SER A 20 4.94 18.60 -4.82
C SER A 20 5.37 18.43 -3.36
N LYS A 21 4.88 19.31 -2.48
CA LYS A 21 5.09 19.22 -1.03
C LYS A 21 4.35 18.02 -0.44
N ALA A 22 3.11 17.80 -0.85
CA ALA A 22 2.34 16.63 -0.43
C ALA A 22 3.03 15.31 -0.85
N ILE A 23 3.53 15.22 -2.08
CA ILE A 23 4.29 14.06 -2.56
C ILE A 23 5.55 13.83 -1.73
N PHE A 24 6.30 14.89 -1.42
CA PHE A 24 7.48 14.79 -0.56
C PHE A 24 7.15 14.29 0.85
N ILE A 25 6.06 14.79 1.46
CA ILE A 25 5.59 14.32 2.76
C ILE A 25 5.21 12.84 2.70
N ILE A 26 4.47 12.42 1.67
CA ILE A 26 4.07 11.02 1.48
C ILE A 26 5.31 10.12 1.33
N LEU A 27 6.29 10.54 0.53
CA LEU A 27 7.56 9.81 0.37
C LEU A 27 8.36 9.74 1.67
N ALA A 28 8.41 10.83 2.44
CA ALA A 28 9.07 10.83 3.74
C ALA A 28 8.40 9.87 4.73
N ILE A 29 7.06 9.85 4.79
CA ILE A 29 6.30 8.91 5.61
C ILE A 29 6.55 7.47 5.14
N ALA A 30 6.49 7.20 3.84
CA ALA A 30 6.75 5.88 3.28
C ALA A 30 8.18 5.38 3.60
N PHE A 31 9.17 6.28 3.51
CA PHE A 31 10.55 5.98 3.87
C PHE A 31 10.70 5.67 5.36
N LEU A 32 10.05 6.43 6.25
CA LEU A 32 10.03 6.15 7.69
C LEU A 32 9.40 4.79 8.00
N VAL A 33 8.29 4.45 7.34
CA VAL A 33 7.65 3.13 7.47
C VAL A 33 8.57 2.02 6.97
N MET A 34 9.28 2.22 5.86
CA MET A 34 10.28 1.26 5.38
C MET A 34 11.41 1.08 6.38
N LEU A 35 11.97 2.16 6.92
CA LEU A 35 13.02 2.08 7.94
C LEU A 35 12.54 1.33 9.19
N ASP A 36 11.32 1.61 9.67
CA ASP A 36 10.73 0.88 10.79
C ASP A 36 10.54 -0.61 10.48
N ASN A 37 10.13 -0.96 9.26
CA ASN A 37 9.94 -2.35 8.87
C ASN A 37 11.28 -3.09 8.70
N THR A 38 12.29 -2.45 8.12
CA THR A 38 13.62 -3.05 7.91
C THR A 38 14.37 -3.22 9.22
N LEU A 39 14.39 -2.17 10.06
CA LEU A 39 15.16 -2.17 11.29
C LEU A 39 14.35 -2.75 12.47
N SER A 40 13.05 -2.95 12.29
CA SER A 40 12.13 -3.49 13.29
C SER A 40 12.16 -2.71 14.62
N PHE A 41 12.50 -1.42 14.59
CA PHE A 41 12.72 -0.61 15.78
C PHE A 41 11.49 -0.58 16.69
N THR A 42 10.31 -0.29 16.14
CA THR A 42 9.07 -0.22 16.93
C THR A 42 8.75 -1.56 17.58
N TYR A 43 9.00 -2.67 16.87
CA TYR A 43 8.78 -4.01 17.42
C TYR A 43 9.70 -4.28 18.61
N PHE A 44 11.02 -4.08 18.44
CA PHE A 44 11.98 -4.32 19.51
C PHE A 44 11.74 -3.43 20.72
N TYR A 45 11.43 -2.15 20.51
CA TYR A 45 11.13 -1.23 21.60
C TYR A 45 9.90 -1.70 22.40
N ASN A 46 8.79 -2.00 21.72
CA ASN A 46 7.56 -2.43 22.38
C ASN A 46 7.72 -3.77 23.11
N VAL A 47 8.37 -4.75 22.48
CA VAL A 47 8.63 -6.07 23.10
C VAL A 47 9.54 -5.93 24.31
N SER A 48 10.60 -5.12 24.21
CA SER A 48 11.51 -4.85 25.32
C SER A 48 10.80 -4.22 26.51
N GLN A 49 9.95 -3.21 26.28
CA GLN A 49 9.18 -2.55 27.33
C GLN A 49 8.19 -3.51 28.00
N LYS A 50 7.45 -4.31 27.20
CA LYS A 50 6.56 -5.36 27.74
C LYS A 50 7.32 -6.34 28.61
N ASN A 51 8.47 -6.82 28.14
CA ASN A 51 9.29 -7.77 28.86
C ASN A 51 9.79 -7.20 30.20
N SER A 52 10.26 -5.94 30.19
CA SER A 52 10.68 -5.23 31.42
C SER A 52 9.55 -5.15 32.45
N GLN A 53 8.35 -4.77 32.03
CA GLN A 53 7.19 -4.68 32.93
C GLN A 53 6.77 -6.05 33.46
N ILE A 54 6.81 -7.10 32.63
CA ILE A 54 6.50 -8.47 33.05
C ILE A 54 7.51 -8.99 34.08
N ILE A 55 8.79 -8.68 33.90
CA ILE A 55 9.84 -9.06 34.87
C ILE A 55 9.56 -8.39 36.21
N GLN A 56 9.30 -7.08 36.22
CA GLN A 56 8.98 -6.34 37.46
C GLN A 56 7.75 -6.93 38.17
N ILE A 57 6.67 -7.22 37.45
CA ILE A 57 5.49 -7.87 38.04
C ILE A 57 5.82 -9.26 38.58
N SER A 58 6.63 -10.03 37.86
CA SER A 58 7.03 -11.38 38.28
C SER A 58 7.95 -11.37 39.50
N GLU A 59 8.72 -10.29 39.70
CA GLU A 59 9.50 -10.07 40.91
C GLU A 59 8.61 -9.71 42.10
N ILE A 60 7.65 -8.80 41.92
CA ILE A 60 6.69 -8.43 42.96
C ILE A 60 5.88 -9.66 43.40
N LEU A 61 5.43 -10.50 42.46
CA LEU A 61 4.67 -11.72 42.75
C LEU A 61 5.42 -12.77 43.58
N LYS A 62 6.74 -12.64 43.78
CA LYS A 62 7.51 -13.53 44.68
C LYS A 62 7.40 -13.13 46.15
N ASP A 63 6.88 -11.95 46.43
CA ASP A 63 6.71 -11.45 47.80
C ASP A 63 5.56 -12.20 48.51
N SER A 64 5.88 -12.86 49.62
CA SER A 64 4.93 -13.63 50.43
C SER A 64 4.02 -12.77 51.31
N THR A 65 4.24 -11.45 51.35
CA THR A 65 3.42 -10.50 52.13
C THR A 65 2.20 -9.99 51.36
N LEU A 66 2.10 -10.29 50.06
CA LEU A 66 0.98 -9.87 49.23
C LEU A 66 -0.32 -10.57 49.63
N SER A 67 -1.41 -9.81 49.65
CA SER A 67 -2.74 -10.36 49.78
C SER A 67 -3.19 -11.09 48.50
N ASP A 68 -4.12 -12.04 48.64
CA ASP A 68 -4.73 -12.74 47.49
C ASP A 68 -5.34 -11.78 46.45
N TYR A 69 -5.88 -10.65 46.92
CA TYR A 69 -6.42 -9.60 46.06
C TYR A 69 -5.32 -8.92 45.23
N GLU A 70 -4.19 -8.58 45.83
CA GLU A 70 -3.05 -7.96 45.14
C GLU A 70 -2.42 -8.92 44.13
N ILE A 71 -2.25 -10.19 44.51
CA ILE A 71 -1.77 -11.25 43.62
C ILE A 71 -2.67 -11.34 42.38
N LYS A 72 -4.00 -11.40 42.57
CA LYS A 72 -4.96 -11.46 41.47
C LYS A 72 -4.90 -10.23 40.57
N LYS A 73 -4.73 -9.04 41.16
CA LYS A 73 -4.61 -7.78 40.41
C LYS A 73 -3.33 -7.71 39.58
N LEU A 74 -2.21 -8.17 40.13
CA LEU A 74 -0.92 -8.25 39.42
C LEU A 74 -0.96 -9.27 38.28
N LEU A 75 -1.60 -10.42 38.49
CA LEU A 75 -1.80 -11.42 37.43
C LEU A 75 -2.66 -10.88 36.28
N ASN A 76 -3.73 -10.14 36.59
CA ASN A 76 -4.54 -9.46 35.56
C ASN A 76 -3.70 -8.42 34.80
N LEU A 77 -2.95 -7.58 35.50
CA LEU A 77 -2.09 -6.57 34.88
C LEU A 77 -1.05 -7.20 33.95
N ARG A 78 -0.42 -8.31 34.37
CA ARG A 78 0.53 -9.07 33.54
C ARG A 78 -0.12 -9.57 32.26
N ARG A 79 -1.33 -10.14 32.36
CA ARG A 79 -2.10 -10.57 31.18
C ARG A 79 -2.40 -9.40 30.26
N ASP A 80 -2.90 -8.30 30.81
CA ASP A 80 -3.25 -7.11 30.03
C ASP A 80 -2.05 -6.55 29.25
N ILE A 81 -0.84 -6.53 29.85
CA ILE A 81 0.40 -6.10 29.18
C ILE A 81 0.77 -7.04 28.02
N ILE A 82 0.65 -8.35 28.22
CA ILE A 82 0.95 -9.35 27.18
C ILE A 82 -0.02 -9.17 26.00
N GLU A 83 -1.31 -9.12 26.29
CA GLU A 83 -2.39 -9.06 25.30
C GLU A 83 -2.55 -7.67 24.65
N HIS A 84 -1.93 -6.63 25.20
CA HIS A 84 -2.06 -5.27 24.69
C HIS A 84 -1.56 -5.16 23.24
N ALA A 85 -2.49 -5.11 22.28
CA ALA A 85 -2.19 -4.91 20.87
C ALA A 85 -2.01 -3.41 20.56
N THR A 86 -0.89 -3.06 19.91
CA THR A 86 -0.65 -1.68 19.46
C THR A 86 -1.58 -1.30 18.32
N ILE A 87 -1.67 0.00 18.01
CA ILE A 87 -2.43 0.47 16.85
C ILE A 87 -1.89 -0.15 15.55
N LYS A 88 -0.58 -0.38 15.46
CA LYS A 88 0.05 -1.07 14.33
C LYS A 88 -0.44 -2.52 14.23
N ASP A 89 -0.49 -3.25 15.34
CA ASP A 89 -0.97 -4.63 15.39
C ASP A 89 -2.46 -4.72 15.04
N LYS A 90 -3.26 -3.77 15.54
CA LYS A 90 -4.67 -3.66 15.19
C LYS A 90 -4.86 -3.32 13.72
N ALA A 91 -4.12 -2.34 13.19
CA ALA A 91 -4.21 -1.94 11.78
C ALA A 91 -3.76 -3.07 10.86
N TYR A 92 -2.66 -3.75 11.19
CA TYR A 92 -2.21 -4.94 10.47
C TYR A 92 -3.26 -6.06 10.55
N GLY A 93 -3.76 -6.36 11.74
CA GLY A 93 -4.82 -7.34 11.96
C GLY A 93 -6.10 -7.01 11.22
N TYR A 94 -6.52 -5.74 11.16
CA TYR A 94 -7.61 -5.31 10.29
C TYR A 94 -7.24 -5.59 8.84
N LEU A 95 -6.11 -5.08 8.33
CA LEU A 95 -5.70 -5.24 6.93
C LEU A 95 -5.55 -6.70 6.49
N THR A 96 -5.14 -7.60 7.38
CA THR A 96 -4.98 -9.04 7.10
C THR A 96 -6.26 -9.83 7.34
N ASN A 97 -7.08 -9.46 8.33
CA ASN A 97 -8.40 -10.06 8.57
C ASN A 97 -9.49 -9.52 7.65
N LEU A 98 -9.15 -8.57 6.77
CA LEU A 98 -9.90 -8.31 5.54
C LEU A 98 -9.75 -9.51 4.57
N ASN A 99 -10.15 -10.71 5.05
CA ASN A 99 -10.50 -11.84 4.22
C ASN A 99 -11.83 -11.51 3.56
N PHE A 100 -11.76 -11.04 2.32
CA PHE A 100 -12.89 -10.86 1.44
C PHE A 100 -13.17 -12.13 0.62
N GLU A 101 -13.01 -13.30 1.23
CA GLU A 101 -13.71 -14.48 0.73
C GLU A 101 -15.18 -14.27 1.10
N SER A 102 -16.05 -14.26 0.08
CA SER A 102 -17.49 -14.34 0.26
C SER A 102 -17.77 -15.33 1.37
N SER A 103 -18.56 -14.93 2.36
CA SER A 103 -19.06 -15.80 3.42
C SER A 103 -19.24 -17.21 2.87
N LYS A 104 -18.42 -18.15 3.33
CA LYS A 104 -18.76 -19.56 3.21
C LYS A 104 -20.02 -19.71 4.07
N GLU A 105 -21.17 -19.54 3.45
CA GLU A 105 -22.36 -20.21 3.91
C GLU A 105 -21.96 -21.67 4.09
N ALA A 106 -22.23 -22.18 5.29
CA ALA A 106 -22.03 -23.58 5.61
C ALA A 106 -22.94 -24.40 4.69
N ILE A 107 -22.42 -24.81 3.53
CA ILE A 107 -23.08 -25.72 2.62
C ILE A 107 -22.34 -27.05 2.73
N SER A 108 -23.07 -27.97 3.35
CA SER A 108 -23.00 -29.43 3.35
C SER A 108 -21.95 -30.06 2.43
N GLU A 109 -21.15 -30.94 3.02
CA GLU A 109 -20.36 -31.97 2.35
C GLU A 109 -21.27 -32.80 1.42
N ASP A 110 -21.27 -32.50 0.12
CA ASP A 110 -21.45 -33.47 -0.98
C ASP A 110 -21.60 -32.74 -2.32
N ALA A 111 -20.53 -32.10 -2.75
CA ALA A 111 -20.27 -31.88 -4.17
C ALA A 111 -18.78 -31.67 -4.35
N LYS A 112 -18.19 -32.36 -5.31
CA LYS A 112 -16.82 -32.16 -5.76
C LYS A 112 -16.74 -30.80 -6.48
N VAL A 113 -16.86 -29.70 -5.74
CA VAL A 113 -16.66 -28.35 -6.25
C VAL A 113 -15.18 -28.23 -6.55
N ILE A 114 -14.84 -28.24 -7.84
CA ILE A 114 -13.53 -27.79 -8.29
C ILE A 114 -13.43 -26.34 -7.81
N ASN A 115 -12.73 -26.11 -6.69
CA ASN A 115 -12.43 -24.78 -6.19
C ASN A 115 -11.55 -24.11 -7.25
N MET A 116 -12.18 -23.47 -8.24
CA MET A 116 -11.50 -22.65 -9.22
C MET A 116 -11.04 -21.38 -8.50
N THR A 117 -9.83 -21.45 -7.95
CA THR A 117 -9.19 -20.32 -7.31
C THR A 117 -8.71 -19.34 -8.37
N ARG A 118 -9.06 -18.06 -8.21
CA ARG A 118 -8.62 -16.99 -9.11
C ARG A 118 -7.10 -16.86 -9.05
N ASN A 119 -6.44 -16.97 -10.21
CA ASN A 119 -5.00 -16.73 -10.31
C ASN A 119 -4.73 -15.23 -10.09
N GLN A 120 -4.04 -14.91 -8.98
CA GLN A 120 -3.77 -13.52 -8.59
C GLN A 120 -2.89 -12.78 -9.60
N THR A 121 -1.96 -13.47 -10.25
CA THR A 121 -1.08 -12.88 -11.27
C THR A 121 -1.87 -12.49 -12.52
N MET A 122 -2.76 -13.37 -12.99
CA MET A 122 -3.64 -13.06 -14.13
C MET A 122 -4.63 -11.95 -13.80
N HIS A 123 -5.17 -11.94 -12.58
CA HIS A 123 -6.03 -10.84 -12.11
C HIS A 123 -5.29 -9.50 -12.12
N PHE A 124 -4.05 -9.46 -11.62
CA PHE A 124 -3.22 -8.27 -11.62
C PHE A 124 -2.89 -7.79 -13.05
N LEU A 125 -2.45 -8.70 -13.92
CA LEU A 125 -2.12 -8.39 -15.31
C LEU A 125 -3.33 -7.83 -16.07
N THR A 126 -4.49 -8.48 -15.95
CA THR A 126 -5.73 -8.08 -16.65
C THR A 126 -6.30 -6.78 -16.11
N SER A 127 -6.12 -6.50 -14.82
CA SER A 127 -6.58 -5.27 -14.17
C SER A 127 -5.71 -4.05 -14.46
N SER A 128 -4.43 -4.26 -14.77
CA SER A 128 -3.44 -3.17 -14.84
C SER A 128 -2.64 -3.16 -16.15
N TRP A 129 -3.15 -3.82 -17.19
CA TRP A 129 -2.43 -4.06 -18.45
C TRP A 129 -1.90 -2.77 -19.11
N TRP A 130 -2.69 -1.70 -19.11
CA TRP A 130 -2.30 -0.44 -19.74
C TRP A 130 -1.24 0.33 -18.94
N LEU A 131 -1.22 0.20 -17.61
CA LEU A 131 -0.19 0.78 -16.75
C LEU A 131 1.15 0.08 -16.99
N ILE A 132 1.12 -1.25 -17.08
CA ILE A 132 2.29 -2.06 -17.42
C ILE A 132 2.80 -1.68 -18.81
N PHE A 133 1.89 -1.52 -19.78
CA PHE A 133 2.24 -1.08 -21.13
C PHE A 133 2.93 0.29 -21.13
N ILE A 134 2.38 1.29 -20.41
CA ILE A 134 3.00 2.62 -20.28
C ILE A 134 4.40 2.51 -19.66
N LEU A 135 4.57 1.66 -18.65
CA LEU A 135 5.86 1.48 -17.97
C LEU A 135 6.90 0.88 -18.94
N VAL A 136 6.52 -0.14 -19.72
CA VAL A 136 7.38 -0.74 -20.75
C VAL A 136 7.75 0.28 -21.82
N VAL A 137 6.78 1.03 -22.34
CA VAL A 137 7.03 2.09 -23.34
C VAL A 137 7.94 3.16 -22.75
N GLY A 138 7.69 3.60 -21.50
CA GLY A 138 8.50 4.57 -20.78
C GLY A 138 9.95 4.12 -20.62
N PHE A 139 10.17 2.84 -20.31
CA PHE A 139 11.50 2.26 -20.20
C PHE A 139 12.25 2.24 -21.55
N ILE A 140 11.55 1.86 -22.64
CA ILE A 140 12.12 1.89 -24.00
C ILE A 140 12.47 3.33 -24.40
N THR A 141 11.59 4.29 -24.15
CA THR A 141 11.86 5.70 -24.47
C THR A 141 13.02 6.24 -23.66
N HIS A 142 13.17 5.84 -22.39
CA HIS A 142 14.29 6.25 -21.56
C HIS A 142 15.62 5.71 -22.09
N ILE A 143 15.67 4.43 -22.49
CA ILE A 143 16.86 3.84 -23.13
C ILE A 143 17.21 4.60 -24.41
N TYR A 144 16.22 4.91 -25.24
CA TYR A 144 16.43 5.67 -26.47
C TYR A 144 16.99 7.08 -26.18
N GLU A 145 16.46 7.78 -25.18
CA GLU A 145 16.97 9.10 -24.79
C GLU A 145 18.40 9.03 -24.27
N MET A 146 18.75 8.02 -23.48
CA MET A 146 20.13 7.81 -23.02
C MET A 146 21.12 7.52 -24.16
N LEU A 147 20.69 6.82 -25.22
CA LEU A 147 21.55 6.44 -26.34
C LEU A 147 21.73 7.56 -27.38
N PHE A 148 20.70 8.38 -27.61
CA PHE A 148 20.68 9.31 -28.74
C PHE A 148 20.62 10.79 -28.35
N LYS A 149 20.35 11.14 -27.09
CA LYS A 149 20.29 12.53 -26.62
C LYS A 149 21.25 12.78 -25.46
N ARG A 150 21.87 13.97 -25.43
CA ARG A 150 22.60 14.46 -24.25
C ARG A 150 21.61 15.03 -23.23
N THR A 151 20.88 14.16 -22.54
CA THR A 151 20.03 14.52 -21.41
C THR A 151 20.76 14.26 -20.09
N ASP A 152 20.32 14.92 -19.02
CA ASP A 152 20.75 14.58 -17.66
C ASP A 152 20.29 13.16 -17.30
N VAL A 153 21.21 12.21 -17.43
CA VAL A 153 20.97 10.78 -17.22
C VAL A 153 20.53 10.50 -15.78
N THR A 154 21.08 11.23 -14.81
CA THR A 154 20.83 10.99 -13.39
C THR A 154 19.43 11.45 -13.02
N GLY A 155 19.06 12.68 -13.39
CA GLY A 155 17.73 13.22 -13.15
C GLY A 155 16.63 12.40 -13.84
N SER A 156 16.84 12.03 -15.10
CA SER A 156 15.86 11.24 -15.86
C SER A 156 15.69 9.83 -15.30
N SER A 157 16.78 9.16 -14.92
CA SER A 157 16.72 7.80 -14.33
C SER A 157 16.05 7.80 -12.96
N LEU A 158 16.29 8.82 -12.13
CA LEU A 158 15.61 8.97 -10.84
C LEU A 158 14.11 9.24 -11.03
N GLY A 159 13.76 10.05 -12.03
CA GLY A 159 12.38 10.31 -12.42
C GLY A 159 11.66 9.03 -12.88
N LEU A 160 12.31 8.21 -13.71
CA LEU A 160 11.76 6.93 -14.16
C LEU A 160 11.56 5.95 -12.99
N LEU A 161 12.52 5.87 -12.06
CA LEU A 161 12.40 5.04 -10.87
C LEU A 161 11.22 5.47 -10.00
N ALA A 162 11.15 6.76 -9.63
CA ALA A 162 10.07 7.30 -8.82
C ALA A 162 8.70 7.15 -9.50
N GLY A 163 8.66 7.40 -10.82
CA GLY A 163 7.48 7.15 -11.64
C GLY A 163 7.07 5.69 -11.60
N SER A 164 7.99 4.76 -11.84
CA SER A 164 7.72 3.32 -11.84
C SER A 164 7.15 2.83 -10.51
N ILE A 165 7.65 3.32 -9.38
CA ILE A 165 7.10 3.01 -8.05
C ILE A 165 5.66 3.53 -7.93
N ALA A 166 5.40 4.78 -8.33
CA ALA A 166 4.05 5.35 -8.28
C ALA A 166 3.07 4.58 -9.19
N PHE A 167 3.49 4.24 -10.41
CA PHE A 167 2.72 3.42 -11.34
C PHE A 167 2.42 2.02 -10.80
N TYR A 168 3.41 1.39 -10.15
CA TYR A 168 3.23 0.09 -9.51
C TYR A 168 2.22 0.15 -8.35
N LEU A 169 2.32 1.14 -7.48
CA LEU A 169 1.35 1.35 -6.39
C LEU A 169 -0.06 1.59 -6.93
N PHE A 170 -0.18 2.37 -8.01
CA PHE A 170 -1.47 2.60 -8.66
C PHE A 170 -2.02 1.33 -9.33
N ALA A 171 -1.16 0.50 -9.93
CA ALA A 171 -1.54 -0.80 -10.48
C ALA A 171 -2.02 -1.77 -9.39
N LEU A 172 -1.40 -1.76 -8.20
CA LEU A 172 -1.89 -2.54 -7.05
C LEU A 172 -3.26 -2.05 -6.58
N LEU A 173 -3.45 -0.73 -6.49
CA LEU A 173 -4.74 -0.14 -6.13
C LEU A 173 -5.83 -0.54 -7.13
N LEU A 174 -5.56 -0.42 -8.43
CA LEU A 174 -6.50 -0.75 -9.49
C LEU A 174 -6.85 -2.24 -9.50
N SER A 175 -5.84 -3.12 -9.41
CA SER A 175 -6.03 -4.56 -9.25
C SER A 175 -6.88 -4.89 -8.02
N LYS A 176 -6.64 -4.19 -6.90
CA LYS A 176 -7.43 -4.35 -5.68
C LYS A 176 -8.89 -3.90 -5.88
N MET A 177 -9.13 -2.76 -6.54
CA MET A 177 -10.49 -2.29 -6.83
C MET A 177 -11.27 -3.28 -7.71
N LEU A 178 -10.63 -3.84 -8.73
CA LEU A 178 -11.26 -4.83 -9.61
C LEU A 178 -11.39 -6.21 -8.95
N SER A 179 -10.63 -6.47 -7.87
CA SER A 179 -10.74 -7.73 -7.13
C SER A 179 -12.07 -7.89 -6.38
N TYR A 180 -12.80 -6.79 -6.14
CA TYR A 180 -14.11 -6.76 -5.52
C TYR A 180 -15.24 -7.28 -6.42
N ILE A 181 -14.98 -7.46 -7.71
CA ILE A 181 -15.95 -8.08 -8.61
C ILE A 181 -16.01 -9.58 -8.29
N PRO A 182 -17.17 -10.10 -7.83
CA PRO A 182 -17.33 -11.51 -7.53
C PRO A 182 -17.13 -12.36 -8.81
N LEU A 183 -16.78 -13.63 -8.64
CA LEU A 183 -16.63 -14.55 -9.78
C LEU A 183 -17.97 -14.71 -10.50
N ILE A 184 -18.01 -14.30 -11.76
CA ILE A 184 -19.19 -14.44 -12.60
C ILE A 184 -19.27 -15.91 -13.04
N ASN A 185 -20.36 -16.59 -12.69
CA ASN A 185 -20.60 -18.01 -13.02
C ASN A 185 -19.51 -18.99 -12.55
N GLY A 186 -18.74 -18.64 -11.52
CA GLY A 186 -17.69 -19.51 -10.98
C GLY A 186 -16.45 -19.67 -11.87
N ASP A 187 -16.37 -18.96 -13.01
CA ASP A 187 -15.24 -19.04 -13.93
C ASP A 187 -14.42 -17.72 -13.89
N PRO A 188 -13.12 -17.78 -13.50
CA PRO A 188 -12.24 -16.61 -13.46
C PRO A 188 -12.04 -15.91 -14.81
N LEU A 189 -12.27 -16.59 -15.93
CA LEU A 189 -12.03 -16.04 -17.27
C LEU A 189 -12.94 -14.85 -17.57
N TYR A 190 -14.21 -14.91 -17.17
CA TYR A 190 -15.15 -13.80 -17.33
C TYR A 190 -14.69 -12.57 -16.55
N ASN A 191 -14.14 -12.77 -15.35
CA ASN A 191 -13.61 -11.68 -14.55
C ASN A 191 -12.37 -11.06 -15.20
N TYR A 192 -11.48 -11.85 -15.80
CA TYR A 192 -10.31 -11.31 -16.51
C TYR A 192 -10.69 -10.47 -17.72
N VAL A 193 -11.66 -10.93 -18.52
CA VAL A 193 -12.19 -10.16 -19.66
C VAL A 193 -12.81 -8.85 -19.17
N LEU A 194 -13.62 -8.92 -18.11
CA LEU A 194 -14.25 -7.75 -17.52
C LEU A 194 -13.23 -6.76 -16.95
N ASN A 195 -12.18 -7.24 -16.29
CA ASN A 195 -11.09 -6.42 -15.78
C ASN A 195 -10.37 -5.66 -16.91
N ILE A 196 -10.12 -6.31 -18.05
CA ILE A 196 -9.50 -5.67 -19.21
C ILE A 196 -10.39 -4.53 -19.72
N ILE A 197 -11.70 -4.78 -19.85
CA ILE A 197 -12.67 -3.79 -20.32
C ILE A 197 -12.74 -2.60 -19.34
N LEU A 198 -12.97 -2.86 -18.05
CA LEU A 198 -13.13 -1.82 -17.04
C LEU A 198 -11.85 -1.01 -16.84
N SER A 199 -10.69 -1.67 -16.76
CA SER A 199 -9.41 -0.97 -16.65
C SER A 199 -9.11 -0.14 -17.91
N GLY A 200 -9.50 -0.63 -19.10
CA GLY A 200 -9.35 0.08 -20.37
C GLY A 200 -10.26 1.29 -20.54
N LEU A 201 -11.40 1.35 -19.85
CA LEU A 201 -12.28 2.53 -19.86
C LEU A 201 -11.65 3.73 -19.15
N ILE A 202 -10.77 3.51 -18.18
CA ILE A 202 -10.09 4.59 -17.43
C ILE A 202 -9.26 5.49 -18.36
N PRO A 203 -8.27 4.97 -19.12
CA PRO A 203 -7.50 5.81 -20.04
C PRO A 203 -8.39 6.41 -21.15
N LEU A 204 -9.44 5.72 -21.59
CA LEU A 204 -10.41 6.25 -22.54
C LEU A 204 -11.12 7.51 -22.00
N MET A 205 -11.56 7.48 -20.74
CA MET A 205 -12.16 8.65 -20.08
C MET A 205 -11.18 9.82 -19.98
N PHE A 206 -9.92 9.57 -19.62
CA PHE A 206 -8.87 10.61 -19.60
C PHE A 206 -8.64 11.22 -20.98
N MET A 207 -8.64 10.42 -22.05
CA MET A 207 -8.49 10.89 -23.41
C MET A 207 -9.67 11.79 -23.85
N LEU A 208 -10.89 11.38 -23.53
CA LEU A 208 -12.11 12.15 -23.86
C LEU A 208 -12.18 13.47 -23.06
N ALA A 209 -11.83 13.45 -21.77
CA ALA A 209 -11.77 14.64 -20.93
C ALA A 209 -10.72 15.65 -21.44
N SER A 210 -9.57 15.17 -21.91
CA SER A 210 -8.49 16.01 -22.43
C SER A 210 -8.87 16.70 -23.75
N LYS A 211 -9.58 16.02 -24.65
CA LYS A 211 -10.10 16.61 -25.90
C LYS A 211 -11.07 17.77 -25.66
N LYS A 212 -11.93 17.66 -24.65
CA LYS A 212 -12.93 18.69 -24.31
C LYS A 212 -12.29 19.99 -23.80
N LYS A 213 -11.14 19.89 -23.12
CA LYS A 213 -10.38 21.03 -22.62
C LYS A 213 -9.69 21.79 -23.76
N ASN A 214 -9.11 21.08 -24.73
CA ASN A 214 -8.46 21.70 -25.88
C ASN A 214 -9.45 22.40 -26.82
N LYS A 215 -10.67 21.88 -26.97
CA LYS A 215 -11.73 22.51 -27.80
C LYS A 215 -12.27 23.82 -27.21
N LYS A 216 -12.12 24.05 -25.91
CA LYS A 216 -12.47 25.33 -25.25
C LYS A 216 -11.36 26.38 -25.32
N LEU A 217 -10.13 25.99 -25.67
CA LEU A 217 -8.97 26.88 -25.77
C LEU A 217 -8.70 27.38 -27.19
N SER A 218 -9.32 26.78 -28.21
CA SER A 218 -9.36 27.34 -29.56
C SER A 218 -10.51 28.34 -29.65
N PRO A 219 -10.27 29.66 -29.62
CA PRO A 219 -11.32 30.60 -30.01
C PRO A 219 -11.66 30.32 -31.47
N THR A 220 -12.96 30.24 -31.75
CA THR A 220 -13.49 30.39 -33.10
C THR A 220 -12.97 31.70 -33.66
N THR A 221 -11.97 31.62 -34.53
CA THR A 221 -11.71 32.63 -35.55
C THR A 221 -12.90 32.58 -36.52
N GLU A 222 -13.89 33.44 -36.26
CA GLU A 222 -14.74 34.01 -37.29
C GLU A 222 -13.98 35.14 -37.99
#